data_AF-A0A850V1D3-F1
#
_entry.id   AF-A0A850V1D3-F1
#
_cell.length_a   1.000
_cell.length_b   1.000
_cell.length_c   1.000
_cell.angle_alpha   90.00
_cell.angle_beta   90.00
_cell.angle_gamma   90.00
#
_symmetry.space_group_name_H-M   'P 1'
#
loop_
_entity.id
_entity.type
_entity.pdbx_description
1 polymer ?
#
loop_
_entity_poly.entity_id
_entity_poly.type
_entity_poly.pdbx_seq_one_letter_code
_entity_poly.pdbx_strand_id
1 'polypeptide(L)'
;QESMSRSPYLMAGARAGLRLGHAQMVDSVIHDGLWDAFNDYHMGITAENLAEKYAISREEQDRFALRSQQKALAAQQAGCFAQEITPVTVPQPKGEALRVERDEQPRDTSLEALARLRPAFRKEGTVTAGNASSLNDGAAV
;
A
#
# COMPACT_ATOMS: atom_id res chain seq x y z
N GLN A 1 -6.87 -11.65 8.17
CA GLN A 1 -5.49 -11.20 8.46
C GLN A 1 -4.75 -11.15 7.14
N GLU A 2 -3.97 -10.11 6.92
CA GLU A 2 -3.08 -9.96 5.77
C GLU A 2 -1.68 -9.56 6.27
N SER A 3 -0.63 -10.06 5.62
CA SER A 3 0.74 -9.63 5.90
C SER A 3 1.54 -9.55 4.60
N MET A 4 1.40 -8.43 3.89
CA MET A 4 2.09 -8.18 2.62
C MET A 4 3.62 -8.13 2.81
N SER A 5 4.11 -7.70 3.98
CA SER A 5 5.55 -7.66 4.28
C SER A 5 6.20 -9.05 4.31
N ARG A 6 5.43 -10.12 4.51
CA ARG A 6 5.92 -11.50 4.63
C ARG A 6 5.59 -12.38 3.43
N SER A 7 5.00 -11.80 2.39
CA SER A 7 4.65 -12.51 1.17
C SER A 7 5.90 -13.05 0.46
N PRO A 8 5.91 -14.33 0.04
CA PRO A 8 7.08 -14.94 -0.57
C PRO A 8 7.21 -14.57 -2.06
N TYR A 9 8.41 -14.83 -2.61
CA TYR A 9 8.55 -14.97 -4.06
C TYR A 9 8.16 -16.39 -4.50
N LEU A 10 7.53 -16.49 -5.67
CA LEU A 10 7.13 -17.74 -6.31
C LEU A 10 8.07 -18.07 -7.46
N MET A 11 8.29 -19.36 -7.71
CA MET A 11 9.09 -19.83 -8.85
C MET A 11 8.28 -20.86 -9.65
N ALA A 12 7.66 -20.38 -10.74
CA ALA A 12 6.83 -21.21 -11.60
C ALA A 12 7.66 -22.35 -12.21
N GLY A 13 7.07 -23.55 -12.29
CA GLY A 13 7.73 -24.73 -12.86
C GLY A 13 8.75 -25.42 -11.96
N ALA A 14 9.17 -24.83 -10.83
CA ALA A 14 10.16 -25.41 -9.93
C ALA A 14 9.78 -26.81 -9.42
N ARG A 15 8.48 -27.06 -9.19
CA ARG A 15 7.96 -28.38 -8.78
C ARG A 15 8.25 -29.49 -9.79
N ALA A 16 8.26 -29.18 -11.09
CA ALA A 16 8.52 -30.15 -12.15
C ALA A 16 10.02 -30.25 -12.52
N GLY A 17 10.86 -29.41 -11.92
CA GLY A 17 12.28 -29.28 -12.25
C GLY A 17 12.51 -28.27 -13.39
N LEU A 18 13.30 -27.23 -13.09
CA LEU A 18 13.76 -26.28 -14.10
C LEU A 18 14.94 -26.92 -14.87
N ARG A 19 14.80 -27.09 -16.18
CA ARG A 19 15.86 -27.59 -17.06
C ARG A 19 16.87 -26.47 -17.39
N LEU A 20 17.68 -26.65 -18.43
CA LEU A 20 18.60 -25.62 -18.92
C LEU A 20 17.81 -24.41 -19.47
N GLY A 21 17.96 -23.25 -18.83
CA GLY A 21 17.32 -21.98 -19.24
C GLY A 21 17.20 -20.99 -18.09
N HIS A 22 16.74 -19.77 -18.39
CA HIS A 22 16.44 -18.78 -17.36
C HIS A 22 15.07 -19.04 -16.72
N ALA A 23 14.96 -18.72 -15.43
CA ALA A 23 13.70 -18.75 -14.69
C ALA A 23 13.54 -17.45 -13.91
N GLN A 24 12.29 -17.02 -13.74
CA GLN A 24 11.94 -15.80 -13.04
C GLN A 24 11.41 -16.13 -11.64
N MET A 25 11.84 -15.35 -10.65
CA MET A 25 11.16 -15.27 -9.36
C MET A 25 10.08 -14.19 -9.44
N VAL A 26 8.87 -14.54 -9.05
CA VAL A 26 7.68 -13.71 -9.16
C VAL A 26 7.27 -13.23 -7.78
N ASP A 27 7.08 -11.94 -7.60
CA ASP A 27 6.59 -11.37 -6.33
C ASP A 27 5.11 -11.72 -6.15
N SER A 28 4.75 -12.44 -5.08
CA SER A 28 3.36 -12.89 -4.89
C SER A 28 2.41 -11.76 -4.53
N VAL A 29 2.89 -10.66 -3.91
CA VAL A 29 2.03 -9.50 -3.62
C VAL A 29 1.56 -8.88 -4.92
N ILE A 30 2.49 -8.70 -5.86
CA ILE A 30 2.16 -8.14 -7.17
C ILE A 30 1.29 -9.12 -7.94
N HIS A 31 1.74 -10.35 -8.11
CA HIS A 31 1.07 -11.33 -8.96
C HIS A 31 -0.34 -11.72 -8.47
N ASP A 32 -0.50 -12.01 -7.18
CA ASP A 32 -1.76 -12.53 -6.65
C ASP A 32 -2.70 -11.43 -6.12
N GLY A 33 -2.16 -10.24 -5.79
CA GLY A 33 -2.92 -9.18 -5.12
C GLY A 33 -3.08 -7.88 -5.91
N LEU A 34 -2.10 -7.48 -6.73
CA LEU A 34 -2.04 -6.14 -7.33
C LEU A 34 -1.96 -6.15 -8.86
N TRP A 35 -2.09 -7.30 -9.48
CA TRP A 35 -2.10 -7.46 -10.93
C TRP A 35 -3.49 -7.83 -11.43
N ASP A 36 -3.94 -7.19 -12.49
CA ASP A 36 -5.22 -7.51 -13.12
C ASP A 36 -5.12 -8.82 -13.89
N ALA A 37 -5.91 -9.82 -13.49
CA ALA A 37 -5.88 -11.15 -14.08
C ALA A 37 -6.38 -11.21 -15.54
N PHE A 38 -7.04 -10.16 -16.04
CA PHE A 38 -7.67 -10.16 -17.37
C PHE A 38 -6.97 -9.23 -18.37
N ASN A 39 -6.40 -8.12 -17.89
CA ASN A 39 -5.89 -7.03 -18.71
C ASN A 39 -4.37 -6.86 -18.64
N ASP A 40 -3.68 -7.70 -17.86
CA ASP A 40 -2.21 -7.76 -17.76
C ASP A 40 -1.54 -6.43 -17.40
N TYR A 41 -2.03 -5.77 -16.34
CA TYR A 41 -1.39 -4.57 -15.78
C TYR A 41 -1.57 -4.46 -14.26
N HIS A 42 -0.79 -3.58 -13.63
CA HIS A 42 -0.91 -3.28 -12.20
C HIS A 42 -2.22 -2.54 -11.87
N MET A 43 -2.80 -2.75 -10.69
CA MET A 43 -3.99 -2.03 -10.18
C MET A 43 -3.84 -0.50 -10.16
N GLY A 44 -2.61 0.01 -10.18
CA GLY A 44 -2.36 1.44 -10.34
C GLY A 44 -2.86 1.98 -11.68
N ILE A 45 -2.81 1.16 -12.74
CA ILE A 45 -3.31 1.52 -14.07
C ILE A 45 -4.83 1.54 -14.11
N THR A 46 -5.53 0.69 -13.35
CA THR A 46 -7.00 0.80 -13.27
C THR A 46 -7.43 2.12 -12.66
N ALA A 47 -6.70 2.60 -11.65
CA ALA A 47 -6.96 3.90 -11.05
C ALA A 47 -6.75 5.05 -12.06
N GLU A 48 -5.70 5.00 -12.89
CA GLU A 48 -5.50 5.97 -13.98
C GLU A 48 -6.66 5.94 -14.99
N ASN A 49 -7.12 4.74 -15.38
CA ASN A 49 -8.23 4.60 -16.32
C ASN A 49 -9.54 5.19 -15.76
N LEU A 50 -9.79 5.04 -14.45
CA LEU A 50 -10.94 5.63 -13.79
C LEU A 50 -10.79 7.15 -13.65
N ALA A 51 -9.59 7.64 -13.31
CA ALA A 51 -9.31 9.06 -13.22
C ALA A 51 -9.56 9.76 -14.57
N GLU A 52 -9.11 9.16 -15.67
CA GLU A 52 -9.38 9.64 -17.03
C GLU A 52 -10.87 9.59 -17.37
N LYS A 53 -11.52 8.44 -17.16
CA LYS A 53 -12.94 8.23 -17.49
C LYS A 53 -13.87 9.21 -16.77
N TYR A 54 -13.58 9.52 -15.51
CA TYR A 54 -14.40 10.39 -14.68
C TYR A 54 -13.82 11.80 -14.52
N ALA A 55 -12.76 12.13 -15.26
CA ALA A 55 -12.07 13.41 -15.21
C ALA A 55 -11.66 13.86 -13.80
N ILE A 56 -11.17 12.91 -12.98
CA ILE A 56 -10.70 13.18 -11.62
C ILE A 56 -9.28 13.75 -11.71
N SER A 57 -9.14 15.04 -11.44
CA SER A 57 -7.85 15.71 -11.58
C SER A 57 -6.83 15.24 -10.53
N ARG A 58 -5.54 15.42 -10.86
CA ARG A 58 -4.43 15.19 -9.92
C ARG A 58 -4.59 16.00 -8.62
N GLU A 59 -5.03 17.25 -8.73
CA GLU A 59 -5.21 18.13 -7.57
C GLU A 59 -6.32 17.59 -6.65
N GLU A 60 -7.43 17.11 -7.20
CA GLU A 60 -8.51 16.50 -6.41
C GLU A 60 -8.05 15.25 -5.67
N GLN A 61 -7.24 14.41 -6.31
CA GLN A 61 -6.65 13.22 -5.68
C GLN A 61 -5.72 13.61 -4.53
N ASP A 62 -4.82 14.57 -4.73
CA ASP A 62 -3.89 15.03 -3.69
C ASP A 62 -4.62 15.73 -2.53
N ARG A 63 -5.67 16.52 -2.81
CA ARG A 63 -6.54 17.11 -1.78
C ARG A 63 -7.30 16.07 -0.98
N PHE A 64 -7.78 15.01 -1.64
CA PHE A 64 -8.40 13.89 -0.95
C PHE A 64 -7.40 13.19 -0.04
N ALA A 65 -6.19 12.91 -0.54
CA ALA A 65 -5.13 12.25 0.21
C ALA A 65 -4.69 13.06 1.44
N LEU A 66 -4.45 14.37 1.29
CA LEU A 66 -4.12 15.25 2.42
C LEU A 66 -5.22 15.21 3.49
N ARG A 67 -6.47 15.33 3.09
CA ARG A 67 -7.61 15.28 4.01
C ARG A 67 -7.71 13.91 4.71
N SER A 68 -7.36 12.82 4.04
CA SER A 68 -7.30 11.49 4.65
C SER A 68 -6.27 11.44 5.76
N GLN A 69 -5.05 11.92 5.48
CA GLN A 69 -3.94 12.00 6.46
C GLN A 69 -4.31 12.85 7.67
N GLN A 70 -4.87 14.04 7.45
CA GLN A 70 -5.28 14.96 8.51
C GLN A 70 -6.37 14.35 9.41
N LYS A 71 -7.36 13.67 8.82
CA LYS A 71 -8.41 13.00 9.59
C LYS A 71 -7.86 11.87 10.45
N ALA A 72 -6.99 11.03 9.88
CA ALA A 72 -6.38 9.92 10.61
C ALA A 72 -5.51 10.42 11.78
N LEU A 73 -4.69 11.45 11.56
CA LEU A 73 -3.88 12.06 12.62
C LEU A 73 -4.74 12.69 13.72
N ALA A 74 -5.79 13.43 13.35
CA ALA A 74 -6.71 14.02 14.32
C ALA A 74 -7.42 12.96 15.16
N ALA A 75 -7.88 11.87 14.53
CA ALA A 75 -8.50 10.73 15.21
C ALA A 75 -7.53 10.02 16.17
N GLN A 76 -6.28 9.82 15.76
CA GLN A 76 -5.24 9.29 16.64
C GLN A 76 -4.96 10.20 17.84
N GLN A 77 -4.85 11.51 17.63
CA GLN A 77 -4.61 12.49 18.69
C GLN A 77 -5.79 12.59 19.67
N ALA A 78 -7.01 12.49 19.17
CA ALA A 78 -8.23 12.48 19.97
C ALA A 78 -8.50 11.13 20.67
N GLY A 79 -7.67 10.11 20.42
CA GLY A 79 -7.84 8.77 21.00
C GLY A 79 -9.03 7.99 20.44
N CYS A 80 -9.56 8.39 19.28
CA CYS A 80 -10.73 7.73 18.67
C CYS A 80 -10.49 6.25 18.38
N PHE A 81 -9.26 5.89 17.97
CA PHE A 81 -8.91 4.50 17.65
C PHE A 81 -8.56 3.65 18.89
N ALA A 82 -8.47 4.24 20.09
CA ALA A 82 -8.03 3.53 21.28
C ALA A 82 -8.99 2.40 21.71
N GLN A 83 -10.27 2.52 21.35
CA GLN A 83 -11.29 1.51 21.69
C GLN A 83 -11.31 0.33 20.71
N GLU A 84 -10.85 0.52 19.47
CA GLU A 84 -10.90 -0.48 18.40
C GLU A 84 -9.55 -1.17 18.17
N ILE A 85 -8.43 -0.50 18.45
CA ILE A 85 -7.10 -1.08 18.29
C ILE A 85 -6.80 -2.01 19.47
N THR A 86 -6.63 -3.30 19.17
CA THR A 86 -6.00 -4.25 20.10
C THR A 86 -4.48 -4.25 19.87
N PRO A 87 -3.67 -3.87 20.88
CA PRO A 87 -2.23 -3.80 20.71
C PRO A 87 -1.57 -5.12 20.35
N VAL A 88 -0.63 -5.09 19.39
CA VAL A 88 0.21 -6.24 19.03
C VAL A 88 1.55 -6.12 19.73
N THR A 89 1.90 -7.13 20.52
CA THR A 89 3.17 -7.19 21.26
C THR A 89 4.22 -7.95 20.44
N VAL A 90 5.31 -7.28 20.10
CA VAL A 90 6.42 -7.82 19.30
C VAL A 90 7.62 -8.08 20.22
N PRO A 91 8.02 -9.36 20.40
CA PRO A 91 9.19 -9.71 21.22
C PRO A 91 10.46 -9.06 20.68
N GLN A 92 11.28 -8.53 21.60
CA GLN A 92 12.59 -7.96 21.28
C GLN A 92 13.70 -8.91 21.73
N PRO A 93 14.84 -9.00 21.00
CA PRO A 93 15.96 -9.83 21.40
C PRO A 93 16.53 -9.46 22.79
N LYS A 94 16.39 -8.19 23.18
CA LYS A 94 16.75 -7.65 24.50
C LYS A 94 15.76 -6.54 24.88
N GLY A 95 15.41 -6.46 26.16
CA GLY A 95 14.53 -5.42 26.69
C GLY A 95 13.05 -5.79 26.63
N GLU A 96 12.20 -4.80 26.91
CA GLU A 96 10.75 -4.95 26.90
C GLU A 96 10.21 -5.15 25.49
N ALA A 97 9.08 -5.86 25.38
CA ALA A 97 8.45 -6.11 24.10
C ALA A 97 7.87 -4.80 23.51
N LEU A 98 8.05 -4.61 22.21
CA LEU A 98 7.50 -3.45 21.51
C LEU A 98 6.00 -3.61 21.38
N ARG A 99 5.23 -2.61 21.80
CA ARG A 99 3.78 -2.61 21.70
C ARG A 99 3.35 -1.73 20.53
N VAL A 100 2.80 -2.35 19.49
CA VAL A 100 2.24 -1.65 18.32
C VAL A 100 0.76 -1.44 18.59
N GLU A 101 0.39 -0.19 18.89
CA GLU A 101 -0.97 0.21 19.29
C GLU A 101 -1.46 1.47 18.57
N ARG A 102 -0.75 1.87 17.51
CA ARG A 102 -1.09 3.02 16.66
C ARG A 102 -0.81 2.68 15.21
N ASP A 103 -1.63 3.16 14.29
CA ASP A 103 -1.31 3.03 12.86
C ASP A 103 -0.04 3.80 12.53
N GLU A 104 0.86 3.15 11.80
CA GLU A 104 2.20 3.66 11.50
C GLU A 104 2.25 4.58 10.26
N GLN A 105 1.23 4.48 9.40
CA GLN A 105 1.20 5.18 8.10
C GLN A 105 0.70 6.62 8.13
N PRO A 106 -0.27 7.02 9.00
CA PRO A 106 -0.69 8.42 9.07
C PRO A 106 0.51 9.36 9.30
N ARG A 107 0.68 10.33 8.41
CA ARG A 107 1.83 11.25 8.37
C ARG A 107 1.39 12.67 8.09
N ASP A 108 2.04 13.61 8.76
CA ASP A 108 1.84 15.01 8.47
C ASP A 108 2.44 15.33 7.10
N THR A 109 1.67 16.01 6.26
CA THR A 109 2.01 16.29 4.87
C THR A 109 1.28 17.54 4.40
N SER A 110 1.61 18.01 3.20
CA SER A 110 1.00 19.21 2.60
C SER A 110 0.67 18.98 1.12
N LEU A 111 -0.17 19.84 0.54
CA LEU A 111 -0.46 19.78 -0.89
C LEU A 111 0.79 20.00 -1.72
N GLU A 112 1.69 20.89 -1.29
CA GLU A 112 2.96 21.16 -1.99
C GLU A 112 3.88 19.94 -1.98
N ALA A 113 3.90 19.18 -0.87
CA ALA A 113 4.66 17.95 -0.78
C ALA A 113 4.08 16.86 -1.70
N LEU A 114 2.75 16.70 -1.69
CA LEU A 114 2.05 15.74 -2.55
C LEU A 114 2.20 16.07 -4.05
N ALA A 115 2.07 17.34 -4.42
CA ALA A 115 2.19 17.81 -5.80
C ALA A 115 3.58 17.55 -6.41
N ARG A 116 4.64 17.49 -5.59
CA ARG A 116 6.01 17.17 -6.04
C ARG A 116 6.21 15.69 -6.36
N LEU A 117 5.30 14.82 -5.96
CA LEU A 117 5.43 13.38 -6.21
C LEU A 117 5.19 13.07 -7.69
N ARG A 118 6.08 12.23 -8.23
CA ARG A 118 5.98 11.71 -9.58
C ARG A 118 4.88 10.64 -9.67
N PRO A 119 4.16 10.54 -10.79
CA PRO A 119 3.27 9.42 -11.06
C PRO A 119 4.00 8.07 -10.91
N ALA A 120 3.35 7.12 -10.27
CA ALA A 120 3.96 5.83 -9.90
C ALA A 120 3.79 4.75 -10.98
N PHE A 121 2.71 4.82 -11.78
CA PHE A 121 2.31 3.73 -12.67
C PHE A 121 2.30 4.10 -14.16
N ARG A 122 2.03 5.36 -14.49
CA ARG A 122 2.02 5.88 -15.88
C ARG A 122 2.77 7.20 -15.92
N LYS A 123 3.69 7.40 -16.88
CA LYS A 123 4.56 8.59 -16.95
C LYS A 123 3.78 9.92 -16.94
N GLU A 124 2.67 9.96 -17.66
CA GLU A 124 1.74 11.11 -17.74
C GLU A 124 0.47 10.86 -16.92
N GLY A 125 0.59 10.05 -15.86
CA GLY A 125 -0.51 9.71 -14.96
C GLY A 125 -0.72 10.71 -13.83
N THR A 126 -1.69 10.39 -12.99
CA THR A 126 -2.13 11.19 -11.85
C THR A 126 -1.93 10.47 -10.51
N VAL A 127 -1.81 9.14 -10.53
CA VAL A 127 -1.67 8.31 -9.32
C VAL A 127 -0.22 8.32 -8.86
N THR A 128 -0.01 8.64 -7.58
CA THR A 128 1.29 8.74 -6.93
C THR A 128 1.33 7.95 -5.63
N ALA A 129 2.53 7.73 -5.09
CA ALA A 129 2.69 7.12 -3.76
C ALA A 129 2.08 7.95 -2.61
N GLY A 130 1.74 9.23 -2.84
CA GLY A 130 1.12 10.08 -1.83
C GLY A 130 -0.40 10.11 -1.88
N ASN A 131 -1.00 9.72 -3.01
CA ASN A 131 -2.45 9.69 -3.19
C ASN A 131 -3.03 8.28 -3.43
N ALA A 132 -2.17 7.25 -3.38
CA ALA A 132 -2.54 5.84 -3.29
C ALA A 132 -2.17 5.27 -1.92
N SER A 133 -2.85 4.21 -1.49
CA SER A 133 -2.48 3.47 -0.27
C SER A 133 -1.18 2.70 -0.46
N SER A 134 -0.46 2.48 0.65
CA SER A 134 0.74 1.64 0.70
C SER A 134 0.41 0.14 0.73
N LEU A 135 1.45 -0.69 0.78
CA LEU A 135 1.36 -2.08 1.23
C LEU A 135 1.34 -2.09 2.76
N ASN A 136 0.45 -2.90 3.34
CA ASN A 136 0.18 -2.87 4.78
C ASN A 136 -0.06 -4.27 5.35
N ASP A 137 0.19 -4.40 6.64
CA ASP A 137 -0.09 -5.60 7.43
C ASP A 137 -1.22 -5.30 8.42
N GLY A 138 -2.14 -6.23 8.64
CA GLY A 138 -3.26 -6.01 9.57
C GLY A 138 -4.29 -7.14 9.65
N ALA A 139 -5.17 -7.03 10.64
CA ALA A 139 -6.33 -7.91 10.82
C ALA A 139 -7.45 -7.16 11.54
N ALA A 140 -8.70 -7.55 11.29
CA ALA A 140 -9.89 -7.10 11.99
C ALA A 140 -10.84 -8.30 12.17
N VAL A 141 -11.72 -8.25 13.17
CA VAL A 141 -12.70 -9.30 13.53
C VAL A 141 -14.08 -8.68 13.67
#